data_AF-A0A0X8CJL5-F1
#
_entry.id   AF-A0A0X8CJL5-F1
#
_cell.length_a   1.000
_cell.length_b   1.000
_cell.length_c   1.000
_cell.angle_alpha   90.00
_cell.angle_beta   90.00
_cell.angle_gamma   90.00
#
_symmetry.space_group_name_H-M   'P 1'
#
loop_
_entity.id
_entity.type
_entity.pdbx_description
1 polymer ?
#
loop_
_entity_poly.entity_id
_entity_poly.type
_entity_poly.pdbx_seq_one_letter_code
_entity_poly.pdbx_strand_id
1 'polypeptide(L)'
;MIAQMRDIVANHLAQTVTSDHAGGLAAALYAGRHVEFFTYGFADDAAKRKVTPDTLFNLASLRKPFEAALVALGTLRGELRLDDRLPKYLPELNGDYIRQVTVGQLATHTSGLLLPTDHPPWPDEQFTRDQFIAMLNAFAPAPGVAPGRQRIYTHAGYVLLQLVLERRYGMPIAPLFEQRILKPLGMTATYVPARGEDNRAVMDEAWVLRAAQGYSDQGMAIGPIGNQQSYFDFPGTGQMFSSARDLATFVAACVDGRAIDPHLRGALRMTQREAFHVDEKFGQGMAWESVHLPGVTIVDKPGGLNNASGYIGLVPARRLGLVLLANRGEYPHEIARYKILPELARLVSSH
;
A
#
# COMPACT_ATOMS: atom_id res chain seq x y z
N MET A 1 5.93 -16.85 -25.11
CA MET A 1 5.99 -16.44 -23.70
C MET A 1 5.21 -15.16 -23.40
N ILE A 2 5.62 -13.95 -23.83
CA ILE A 2 4.91 -12.70 -23.46
C ILE A 2 3.42 -12.70 -23.87
N ALA A 3 3.10 -13.15 -25.09
CA ALA A 3 1.70 -13.29 -25.52
C ALA A 3 0.89 -14.22 -24.59
N GLN A 4 1.45 -15.37 -24.20
CA GLN A 4 0.80 -16.29 -23.26
C GLN A 4 0.62 -15.66 -21.88
N MET A 5 1.59 -14.89 -21.39
CA MET A 5 1.45 -14.15 -20.12
C MET A 5 0.31 -13.14 -20.19
N ARG A 6 0.21 -12.40 -21.31
CA ARG A 6 -0.88 -11.47 -21.57
C ARG A 6 -2.23 -12.19 -21.55
N ASP A 7 -2.34 -13.33 -22.22
CA ASP A 7 -3.58 -14.11 -22.28
C ASP A 7 -3.98 -14.64 -20.90
N ILE A 8 -3.03 -15.14 -20.10
CA ILE A 8 -3.29 -15.58 -18.71
C ILE A 8 -3.90 -14.43 -17.90
N VAL A 9 -3.26 -13.25 -17.91
CA VAL A 9 -3.76 -12.10 -17.16
C VAL A 9 -5.13 -11.66 -17.69
N ALA A 10 -5.28 -11.49 -19.00
CA ALA A 10 -6.52 -11.02 -19.61
C ALA A 10 -7.71 -11.97 -19.32
N ASN A 11 -7.50 -13.28 -19.41
CA ASN A 11 -8.56 -14.27 -19.20
C ASN A 11 -9.07 -14.27 -17.76
N HIS A 12 -8.17 -14.17 -16.78
CA HIS A 12 -8.56 -14.12 -15.37
C HIS A 12 -9.19 -12.77 -15.01
N LEU A 13 -8.65 -11.65 -15.48
CA LEU A 13 -9.21 -10.32 -15.19
C LEU A 13 -10.56 -10.07 -15.87
N ALA A 14 -10.79 -10.62 -17.06
CA ALA A 14 -12.09 -10.50 -17.72
C ALA A 14 -13.23 -11.12 -16.88
N GLN A 15 -12.95 -12.14 -16.07
CA GLN A 15 -13.93 -12.78 -15.18
C GLN A 15 -14.27 -11.94 -13.95
N THR A 16 -13.44 -10.96 -13.60
CA THR A 16 -13.64 -10.10 -12.43
C THR A 16 -14.32 -8.76 -12.75
N VAL A 17 -14.49 -8.45 -14.03
CA VAL A 17 -15.14 -7.23 -14.49
C VAL A 17 -16.65 -7.46 -14.55
N THR A 18 -17.39 -6.72 -13.73
CA THR A 18 -18.86 -6.74 -13.71
C THR A 18 -19.39 -5.57 -14.54
N SER A 19 -20.15 -5.84 -15.60
CA SER A 19 -20.79 -4.79 -16.42
C SER A 19 -21.89 -4.02 -15.69
N ASP A 20 -22.44 -4.61 -14.63
CA ASP A 20 -23.70 -4.16 -14.03
C ASP A 20 -23.50 -3.13 -12.92
N HIS A 21 -22.24 -2.84 -12.55
CA HIS A 21 -21.90 -1.91 -11.48
C HIS A 21 -20.87 -0.89 -11.97
N ALA A 22 -20.99 0.34 -11.47
CA ALA A 22 -20.04 1.41 -11.75
C ALA A 22 -18.62 1.07 -11.28
N GLY A 23 -17.64 1.65 -11.95
CA GLY A 23 -16.21 1.51 -11.69
C GLY A 23 -15.44 0.88 -12.84
N GLY A 24 -14.17 0.64 -12.56
CA GLY A 24 -13.19 0.15 -13.52
C GLY A 24 -11.91 -0.35 -12.84
N LEU A 25 -11.06 -0.97 -13.65
CA LEU A 25 -9.82 -1.60 -13.24
C LEU A 25 -8.70 -1.14 -14.17
N ALA A 26 -7.57 -0.75 -13.60
CA ALA A 26 -6.28 -0.68 -14.28
C ALA A 26 -5.35 -1.74 -13.69
N ALA A 27 -4.66 -2.49 -14.56
CA ALA A 27 -3.66 -3.46 -14.16
C ALA A 27 -2.37 -3.30 -14.94
N ALA A 28 -1.25 -3.67 -14.32
CA ALA A 28 0.06 -3.71 -14.97
C ALA A 28 0.80 -5.00 -14.61
N LEU A 29 1.18 -5.77 -15.63
CA LEU A 29 2.08 -6.91 -15.50
C LEU A 29 3.49 -6.43 -15.84
N TYR A 30 4.44 -6.60 -14.92
CA TYR A 30 5.87 -6.53 -15.20
C TYR A 30 6.43 -7.94 -15.35
N ALA A 31 7.11 -8.21 -16.47
CA ALA A 31 7.76 -9.49 -16.74
C ALA A 31 9.13 -9.28 -17.42
N GLY A 32 10.22 -9.36 -16.64
CA GLY A 32 11.58 -9.42 -17.20
C GLY A 32 11.96 -8.27 -18.14
N ARG A 33 11.50 -7.04 -17.83
CA ARG A 33 11.60 -5.77 -18.62
C ARG A 33 10.46 -5.47 -19.59
N HIS A 34 9.53 -6.40 -19.80
CA HIS A 34 8.27 -6.11 -20.48
C HIS A 34 7.24 -5.57 -19.49
N VAL A 35 6.46 -4.57 -19.89
CA VAL A 35 5.29 -4.10 -19.14
C VAL A 35 4.07 -4.18 -20.03
N GLU A 36 3.04 -4.87 -19.56
CA GLU A 36 1.74 -4.99 -20.22
C GLU A 36 0.66 -4.33 -19.36
N PHE A 37 -0.18 -3.50 -19.97
CA PHE A 37 -1.29 -2.83 -19.28
C PHE A 37 -2.64 -3.40 -19.69
N PHE A 38 -3.55 -3.49 -18.72
CA PHE A 38 -4.93 -3.93 -18.94
C PHE A 38 -5.87 -2.91 -18.29
N THR A 39 -6.93 -2.53 -19.00
CA THR A 39 -7.87 -1.51 -18.52
C THR A 39 -9.29 -1.90 -18.83
N TYR A 40 -10.18 -1.76 -17.85
CA TYR A 40 -11.59 -2.12 -17.95
C TYR A 40 -12.46 -1.06 -17.28
N GLY A 41 -13.69 -0.89 -17.75
CA GLY A 41 -14.69 0.00 -17.13
C GLY A 41 -14.33 1.49 -17.19
N PHE A 42 -14.88 2.24 -16.23
CA PHE A 42 -14.82 3.70 -16.21
C PHE A 42 -14.10 4.21 -14.95
N ALA A 43 -13.26 5.23 -15.16
CA ALA A 43 -12.69 6.04 -14.08
C ALA A 43 -13.75 7.00 -13.52
N ASP A 44 -14.75 7.35 -14.32
CA ASP A 44 -15.94 8.10 -13.93
C ASP A 44 -17.11 7.66 -14.81
N ASP A 45 -18.06 6.96 -14.23
CA ASP A 45 -19.24 6.41 -14.92
C ASP A 45 -20.24 7.49 -15.36
N ALA A 46 -20.31 8.62 -14.66
CA ALA A 46 -21.21 9.72 -15.01
C ALA A 46 -20.68 10.46 -16.24
N ALA A 47 -19.37 10.73 -16.26
CA ALA A 47 -18.70 11.36 -17.41
C ALA A 47 -18.32 10.37 -18.53
N LYS A 48 -18.58 9.07 -18.35
CA LYS A 48 -18.15 7.97 -19.24
C LYS A 48 -16.65 8.02 -19.57
N ARG A 49 -15.84 8.49 -18.63
CA ARG A 49 -14.38 8.56 -18.78
C ARG A 49 -13.80 7.18 -18.54
N LYS A 50 -13.23 6.57 -19.58
CA LYS A 50 -12.63 5.23 -19.49
C LYS A 50 -11.41 5.22 -18.59
N VAL A 51 -11.18 4.08 -17.92
CA VAL A 51 -9.91 3.83 -17.25
C VAL A 51 -8.78 3.76 -18.28
N THR A 52 -7.65 4.35 -17.94
CA THR A 52 -6.39 4.29 -18.69
C THR A 52 -5.26 3.84 -17.76
N PRO A 53 -4.10 3.41 -18.29
CA PRO A 53 -2.94 3.12 -17.44
C PRO A 53 -2.44 4.31 -16.61
N ASP A 54 -2.84 5.53 -16.99
CA ASP A 54 -2.47 6.81 -16.39
C ASP A 54 -3.55 7.40 -15.47
N THR A 55 -4.69 6.71 -15.32
CA THR A 55 -5.75 7.05 -14.36
C THR A 55 -5.20 6.89 -12.94
N LEU A 56 -5.56 7.84 -12.07
CA LEU A 56 -5.07 7.84 -10.69
C LEU A 56 -6.11 7.23 -9.75
N PHE A 57 -5.66 6.30 -8.94
CA PHE A 57 -6.47 5.62 -7.94
C PHE A 57 -5.95 5.94 -6.55
N ASN A 58 -6.85 6.02 -5.57
CA ASN A 58 -6.48 6.03 -4.18
C ASN A 58 -5.84 4.68 -3.83
N LEU A 59 -4.64 4.69 -3.28
CA LEU A 59 -3.82 3.51 -3.07
C LEU A 59 -4.19 2.73 -1.81
N ALA A 60 -4.98 3.31 -0.91
CA ALA A 60 -5.28 2.67 0.35
C ALA A 60 -3.99 2.15 1.01
N SER A 61 -4.02 0.92 1.51
CA SER A 61 -2.86 0.29 2.16
C SER A 61 -1.69 -0.05 1.23
N LEU A 62 -1.77 0.19 -0.09
CA LEU A 62 -0.61 0.07 -0.99
C LEU A 62 0.43 1.18 -0.78
N ARG A 63 0.10 2.23 -0.03
CA ARG A 63 1.09 3.22 0.44
C ARG A 63 2.12 2.61 1.41
N LYS A 64 1.74 1.63 2.22
CA LYS A 64 2.58 1.06 3.30
C LYS A 64 3.94 0.55 2.82
N PRO A 65 4.04 -0.18 1.69
CA PRO A 65 5.33 -0.52 1.08
C PRO A 65 6.28 0.65 0.81
N PHE A 66 5.78 1.80 0.38
CA PHE A 66 6.61 3.00 0.16
C PHE A 66 7.15 3.51 1.49
N GLU A 67 6.30 3.55 2.51
CA GLU A 67 6.67 4.04 3.83
C GLU A 67 7.67 3.11 4.53
N ALA A 68 7.44 1.80 4.42
CA ALA A 68 8.40 0.79 4.85
C ALA A 68 9.76 0.95 4.14
N ALA A 69 9.77 1.33 2.85
CA ALA A 69 11.01 1.61 2.13
C ALA A 69 11.75 2.83 2.69
N LEU A 70 11.06 3.88 3.13
CA LEU A 70 11.69 5.02 3.83
C LEU A 70 12.32 4.59 5.16
N VAL A 71 11.61 3.78 5.95
CA VAL A 71 12.12 3.22 7.21
C VAL A 71 13.36 2.36 6.96
N ALA A 72 13.30 1.46 5.98
CA ALA A 72 14.40 0.59 5.61
C ALA A 72 15.61 1.39 5.08
N LEU A 73 15.37 2.43 4.26
CA LEU A 73 16.43 3.31 3.76
C LEU A 73 17.14 4.04 4.91
N GLY A 74 16.39 4.62 5.85
CA GLY A 74 16.94 5.24 7.05
C GLY A 74 17.69 4.24 7.94
N THR A 75 17.19 3.00 8.02
CA THR A 75 17.87 1.92 8.76
C THR A 75 19.22 1.57 8.15
N LEU A 76 19.27 1.34 6.83
CA LEU A 76 20.51 0.99 6.12
C LEU A 76 21.53 2.12 6.11
N ARG A 77 21.11 3.37 6.28
CA ARG A 77 21.98 4.54 6.42
C ARG A 77 22.39 4.85 7.86
N GLY A 78 21.91 4.07 8.84
CA GLY A 78 22.15 4.33 10.26
C GLY A 78 21.45 5.59 10.78
N GLU A 79 20.49 6.13 10.03
CA GLU A 79 19.74 7.33 10.39
C GLU A 79 18.69 7.00 11.46
N LEU A 80 18.11 5.80 11.45
CA LEU A 80 17.20 5.27 12.48
C LEU A 80 17.44 3.77 12.68
N ARG A 81 16.90 3.18 13.75
CA ARG A 81 16.99 1.73 13.99
C ARG A 81 15.60 1.14 14.17
N LEU A 82 15.41 -0.11 13.70
CA LEU A 82 14.16 -0.84 13.94
C LEU A 82 13.89 -1.07 15.45
N ASP A 83 14.94 -1.22 16.27
CA ASP A 83 14.80 -1.41 17.71
C ASP A 83 14.61 -0.09 18.49
N ASP A 84 14.65 1.06 17.81
CA ASP A 84 14.39 2.33 18.49
C ASP A 84 12.95 2.36 19.00
N ARG A 85 12.80 2.71 20.28
CA ARG A 85 11.48 2.92 20.90
C ARG A 85 10.89 4.24 20.43
N LEU A 86 9.56 4.28 20.31
CA LEU A 86 8.87 5.47 19.80
C LEU A 86 9.18 6.78 20.55
N PRO A 87 9.34 6.82 21.88
CA PRO A 87 9.65 8.07 22.61
C PRO A 87 10.96 8.74 22.18
N LYS A 88 11.88 8.03 21.52
CA LYS A 88 13.09 8.61 20.93
C LYS A 88 12.76 9.68 19.88
N TYR A 89 11.68 9.48 19.14
CA TYR A 89 11.21 10.39 18.09
C TYR A 89 9.98 11.16 18.52
N LEU A 90 9.08 10.52 19.25
CA LEU A 90 7.78 11.07 19.64
C LEU A 90 7.73 11.12 21.18
N PRO A 91 8.47 12.02 21.86
CA PRO A 91 8.51 12.12 23.32
C PRO A 91 7.14 12.36 23.95
N GLU A 92 6.18 12.88 23.18
CA GLU A 92 4.78 13.02 23.57
C GLU A 92 4.05 11.66 23.76
N LEU A 93 4.60 10.55 23.26
CA LEU A 93 4.11 9.20 23.52
C LEU A 93 4.72 8.65 24.82
N ASN A 94 4.04 8.89 25.93
CA ASN A 94 4.50 8.57 27.29
C ASN A 94 3.67 7.48 27.99
N GLY A 95 2.59 7.00 27.37
CA GLY A 95 1.74 5.94 27.90
C GLY A 95 2.51 4.64 28.16
N ASP A 96 2.11 3.89 29.20
CA ASP A 96 2.82 2.70 29.68
C ASP A 96 3.04 1.65 28.59
N TYR A 97 2.05 1.43 27.73
CA TYR A 97 2.15 0.47 26.63
C TYR A 97 2.94 1.06 25.45
N ILE A 98 2.51 2.20 24.92
CA ILE A 98 3.04 2.76 23.67
C ILE A 98 4.53 3.09 23.75
N ARG A 99 5.05 3.47 24.92
CA ARG A 99 6.48 3.76 25.12
C ARG A 99 7.40 2.56 24.92
N GLN A 100 6.85 1.35 24.97
CA GLN A 100 7.60 0.09 24.81
C GLN A 100 7.71 -0.35 23.36
N VAL A 101 6.84 0.17 22.49
CA VAL A 101 6.76 -0.20 21.07
C VAL A 101 7.99 0.31 20.32
N THR A 102 8.48 -0.47 19.36
CA THR A 102 9.62 -0.13 18.51
C THR A 102 9.21 0.16 17.07
N VAL A 103 10.07 0.87 16.34
CA VAL A 103 9.87 1.18 14.91
C VAL A 103 9.66 -0.09 14.08
N GLY A 104 10.44 -1.14 14.33
CA GLY A 104 10.32 -2.43 13.66
C GLY A 104 8.98 -3.12 13.92
N GLN A 105 8.50 -3.07 15.17
CA GLN A 105 7.19 -3.63 15.52
C GLN A 105 6.04 -2.90 14.83
N LEU A 106 6.16 -1.60 14.58
CA LEU A 106 5.19 -0.88 13.74
C LEU A 106 5.23 -1.38 12.29
N ALA A 107 6.43 -1.49 11.71
CA ALA A 107 6.62 -1.87 10.30
C ALA A 107 6.14 -3.28 9.98
N THR A 108 6.18 -4.19 10.96
CA THR A 108 5.79 -5.60 10.80
C THR A 108 4.45 -5.94 11.46
N HIS A 109 3.65 -4.95 11.87
CA HIS A 109 2.35 -5.17 12.52
C HIS A 109 2.43 -6.05 13.79
N THR A 110 3.50 -5.89 14.58
CA THR A 110 3.70 -6.60 15.85
C THR A 110 3.71 -5.68 17.07
N SER A 111 3.18 -4.47 16.95
CA SER A 111 3.03 -3.55 18.10
C SER A 111 1.98 -4.01 19.11
N GLY A 112 1.05 -4.87 18.70
CA GLY A 112 -0.12 -5.28 19.50
C GLY A 112 -1.19 -4.19 19.64
N LEU A 113 -1.05 -3.07 18.91
CA LEU A 113 -2.08 -2.02 18.88
C LEU A 113 -3.30 -2.49 18.10
N LEU A 114 -4.48 -2.17 18.61
CA LEU A 114 -5.76 -2.36 17.94
C LEU A 114 -6.66 -1.17 18.30
N LEU A 115 -6.85 -0.25 17.36
CA LEU A 115 -7.65 0.96 17.56
C LEU A 115 -9.01 0.86 16.86
N PRO A 116 -10.00 1.71 17.21
CA PRO A 116 -11.29 1.75 16.52
C PRO A 116 -11.18 2.00 15.01
N THR A 117 -10.11 2.66 14.56
CA THR A 117 -9.82 2.87 13.14
C THR A 117 -9.25 1.64 12.43
N ASP A 118 -9.15 0.48 13.10
CA ASP A 118 -8.61 -0.77 12.56
C ASP A 118 -9.68 -1.87 12.32
N HIS A 119 -10.89 -1.72 12.87
CA HIS A 119 -11.97 -2.70 12.71
C HIS A 119 -13.38 -2.08 12.77
N PRO A 120 -14.41 -2.73 12.20
CA PRO A 120 -15.80 -2.35 12.41
C PRO A 120 -16.24 -2.48 13.88
N PRO A 121 -17.19 -1.65 14.38
CA PRO A 121 -17.78 -0.51 13.68
C PRO A 121 -16.76 0.63 13.51
N TRP A 122 -16.60 1.10 12.27
CA TRP A 122 -15.67 2.18 11.96
C TRP A 122 -16.18 3.49 12.55
N PRO A 123 -15.28 4.39 13.00
CA PRO A 123 -15.69 5.67 13.56
C PRO A 123 -16.27 6.59 12.49
N ASP A 124 -17.34 7.31 12.85
CA ASP A 124 -17.91 8.40 12.04
C ASP A 124 -17.16 9.72 12.24
N GLU A 125 -16.39 9.83 13.33
CA GLU A 125 -15.62 11.02 13.69
C GLU A 125 -14.24 11.06 13.04
N GLN A 126 -13.69 12.28 12.97
CA GLN A 126 -12.33 12.52 12.52
C GLN A 126 -11.44 12.80 13.72
N PHE A 127 -10.25 12.21 13.73
CA PHE A 127 -9.25 12.37 14.76
C PHE A 127 -8.23 13.41 14.35
N THR A 128 -8.05 14.41 15.21
CA THR A 128 -6.87 15.27 15.16
C THR A 128 -5.63 14.48 15.54
N ARG A 129 -4.45 14.99 15.19
CA ARG A 129 -3.18 14.42 15.65
C ARG A 129 -3.11 14.29 17.17
N ASP A 130 -3.58 15.29 17.91
CA ASP A 130 -3.54 15.27 19.37
C ASP A 130 -4.48 14.23 19.97
N GLN A 131 -5.68 14.06 19.40
CA GLN A 131 -6.61 13.00 19.80
C GLN A 131 -6.02 11.60 19.52
N PHE A 132 -5.37 11.42 18.37
CA PHE A 132 -4.68 10.16 18.05
C PHE A 132 -3.56 9.85 19.06
N ILE A 133 -2.74 10.83 19.42
CA ILE A 133 -1.69 10.69 20.44
C ILE A 133 -2.29 10.38 21.82
N ALA A 134 -3.37 11.07 22.20
CA ALA A 134 -4.06 10.82 23.46
C ALA A 134 -4.61 9.39 23.54
N MET A 135 -5.23 8.90 22.47
CA MET A 135 -5.72 7.52 22.37
C MET A 135 -4.58 6.50 22.53
N LEU A 136 -3.42 6.75 21.93
CA LEU A 136 -2.25 5.89 22.07
C LEU A 136 -1.66 5.90 23.49
N ASN A 137 -1.62 7.07 24.13
CA ASN A 137 -1.16 7.18 25.52
C ASN A 137 -2.11 6.50 26.52
N ALA A 138 -3.41 6.48 26.22
CA ALA A 138 -4.44 5.81 27.01
C ALA A 138 -4.62 4.33 26.66
N PHE A 139 -3.93 3.81 25.63
CA PHE A 139 -4.14 2.46 25.13
C PHE A 139 -3.80 1.41 26.19
N ALA A 140 -4.80 0.58 26.52
CA ALA A 140 -4.67 -0.59 27.36
C ALA A 140 -4.85 -1.86 26.50
N PRO A 141 -3.85 -2.75 26.44
CA PRO A 141 -3.96 -3.99 25.68
C PRO A 141 -4.97 -4.96 26.31
N ALA A 142 -5.56 -5.83 25.48
CA ALA A 142 -6.26 -7.00 25.99
C ALA A 142 -5.28 -7.96 26.71
N PRO A 143 -5.76 -8.81 27.65
CA PRO A 143 -4.89 -9.75 28.38
C PRO A 143 -4.04 -10.61 27.45
N GLY A 144 -2.74 -10.70 27.76
CA GLY A 144 -1.77 -11.49 26.97
C GLY A 144 -1.19 -10.77 25.75
N VAL A 145 -1.67 -9.56 25.41
CA VAL A 145 -1.11 -8.77 24.31
C VAL A 145 0.10 -7.96 24.79
N ALA A 146 1.22 -8.11 24.06
CA ALA A 146 2.42 -7.31 24.31
C ALA A 146 3.17 -7.01 23.00
N PRO A 147 3.97 -5.91 22.95
CA PRO A 147 4.75 -5.59 21.76
C PRO A 147 5.71 -6.73 21.39
N GLY A 148 5.71 -7.10 20.12
CA GLY A 148 6.53 -8.17 19.54
C GLY A 148 6.01 -9.59 19.74
N ARG A 149 4.87 -9.81 20.42
CA ARG A 149 4.37 -11.15 20.74
C ARG A 149 3.37 -11.73 19.74
N GLN A 150 2.66 -10.87 19.03
CA GLN A 150 1.64 -11.29 18.06
C GLN A 150 1.58 -10.34 16.88
N ARG A 151 1.07 -10.84 15.76
CA ARG A 151 0.74 -10.04 14.59
C ARG A 151 -0.69 -9.52 14.71
N ILE A 152 -0.85 -8.21 14.82
CA ILE A 152 -2.14 -7.51 14.74
C ILE A 152 -1.99 -6.40 13.70
N TYR A 153 -2.69 -6.56 12.58
CA TYR A 153 -2.72 -5.52 11.55
C TYR A 153 -3.39 -4.27 12.12
N THR A 154 -2.72 -3.13 11.95
CA THR A 154 -3.19 -1.85 12.46
C THR A 154 -2.74 -0.72 11.54
N HIS A 155 -3.65 0.18 11.25
CA HIS A 155 -3.41 1.46 10.62
C HIS A 155 -2.54 2.34 11.52
N ALA A 156 -2.77 2.34 12.83
CA ALA A 156 -2.04 3.16 13.78
C ALA A 156 -0.52 3.00 13.66
N GLY A 157 -0.05 1.78 13.36
CA GLY A 157 1.37 1.52 13.20
C GLY A 157 2.01 2.30 12.04
N TYR A 158 1.33 2.41 10.90
CA TYR A 158 1.84 3.20 9.78
C TYR A 158 1.55 4.70 9.94
N VAL A 159 0.51 5.11 10.66
CA VAL A 159 0.38 6.53 11.05
C VAL A 159 1.57 6.95 11.92
N LEU A 160 1.98 6.10 12.86
CA LEU A 160 3.13 6.34 13.73
C LEU A 160 4.48 6.31 13.00
N LEU A 161 4.66 5.41 12.02
CA LEU A 161 5.87 5.41 11.20
C LEU A 161 6.02 6.70 10.41
N GLN A 162 4.95 7.22 9.84
CA GLN A 162 4.95 8.55 9.24
C GLN A 162 5.44 9.61 10.23
N LEU A 163 4.87 9.67 11.45
CA LEU A 163 5.28 10.67 12.45
C LEU A 163 6.74 10.52 12.87
N VAL A 164 7.24 9.28 13.00
CA VAL A 164 8.66 8.99 13.25
C VAL A 164 9.54 9.53 12.13
N LEU A 165 9.19 9.25 10.87
CA LEU A 165 9.92 9.73 9.70
C LEU A 165 9.90 11.27 9.64
N GLU A 166 8.73 11.89 9.82
CA GLU A 166 8.57 13.34 9.80
C GLU A 166 9.44 14.02 10.87
N ARG A 167 9.44 13.49 12.11
CA ARG A 167 10.31 14.02 13.18
C ARG A 167 11.78 13.79 12.88
N ARG A 168 12.14 12.60 12.39
CA ARG A 168 13.55 12.24 12.14
C ARG A 168 14.20 13.16 11.12
N TYR A 169 13.46 13.51 10.07
CA TYR A 169 13.98 14.31 8.97
C TYR A 169 13.56 15.78 9.01
N GLY A 170 12.71 16.18 9.97
CA GLY A 170 12.22 17.56 10.09
C GLY A 170 11.41 18.01 8.87
N MET A 171 10.70 17.08 8.21
CA MET A 171 10.05 17.31 6.91
C MET A 171 8.76 16.51 6.81
N PRO A 172 7.68 17.05 6.20
CA PRO A 172 6.43 16.30 5.99
C PRO A 172 6.64 15.03 5.13
N ILE A 173 5.75 14.05 5.25
CA ILE A 173 5.92 12.76 4.57
C ILE A 173 5.88 12.86 3.04
N ALA A 174 5.07 13.74 2.47
CA ALA A 174 4.93 13.90 1.03
C ALA A 174 6.26 14.26 0.33
N PRO A 175 6.99 15.33 0.74
CA PRO A 175 8.30 15.61 0.19
C PRO A 175 9.37 14.55 0.52
N LEU A 176 9.24 13.78 1.61
CA LEU A 176 10.12 12.63 1.87
C LEU A 176 9.93 11.53 0.81
N PHE A 177 8.68 11.16 0.50
CA PHE A 177 8.40 10.24 -0.60
C PHE A 177 8.96 10.75 -1.92
N GLU A 178 8.68 12.01 -2.24
CA GLU A 178 9.12 12.65 -3.48
C GLU A 178 10.64 12.56 -3.66
N GLN A 179 11.39 12.96 -2.63
CA GLN A 179 12.85 13.04 -2.72
C GLN A 179 13.56 11.69 -2.65
N ARG A 180 13.02 10.74 -1.89
CA ARG A 180 13.74 9.50 -1.55
C ARG A 180 13.26 8.29 -2.33
N ILE A 181 12.04 8.31 -2.86
CA ILE A 181 11.44 7.19 -3.59
C ILE A 181 10.98 7.61 -4.98
N LEU A 182 10.08 8.59 -5.10
CA LEU A 182 9.35 8.84 -6.35
C LEU A 182 10.24 9.43 -7.44
N LYS A 183 10.97 10.52 -7.17
CA LYS A 183 11.92 11.10 -8.14
C LYS A 183 13.04 10.13 -8.53
N PRO A 184 13.72 9.43 -7.59
CA PRO A 184 14.74 8.43 -7.96
C PRO A 184 14.23 7.29 -8.83
N LEU A 185 12.94 6.94 -8.72
CA LEU A 185 12.31 5.93 -9.56
C LEU A 185 11.67 6.49 -10.84
N GLY A 186 11.53 7.82 -10.97
CA GLY A 186 10.84 8.45 -12.10
C GLY A 186 9.31 8.28 -12.04
N MET A 187 8.74 8.16 -10.85
CA MET A 187 7.29 8.04 -10.63
C MET A 187 6.62 9.42 -10.60
N THR A 188 6.23 9.94 -11.76
CA THR A 188 5.72 11.32 -11.92
C THR A 188 4.20 11.44 -11.80
N ALA A 189 3.50 10.32 -11.69
CA ALA A 189 2.05 10.21 -11.55
C ALA A 189 1.68 9.60 -10.19
N THR A 190 2.48 9.87 -9.16
CA THR A 190 2.33 9.35 -7.80
C THR A 190 2.57 10.47 -6.80
N TYR A 191 1.71 10.61 -5.78
CA TYR A 191 1.89 11.63 -4.75
C TYR A 191 1.02 11.37 -3.51
N VAL A 192 1.38 12.02 -2.40
CA VAL A 192 0.61 12.06 -1.15
C VAL A 192 -0.02 13.45 -1.04
N PRO A 193 -1.33 13.61 -1.32
CA PRO A 193 -2.02 14.88 -1.16
C PRO A 193 -2.11 15.30 0.30
N ALA A 194 -2.13 16.62 0.54
CA ALA A 194 -2.71 17.15 1.76
C ALA A 194 -4.21 16.80 1.82
N ARG A 195 -4.76 16.73 3.03
CA ARG A 195 -6.19 16.53 3.24
C ARG A 195 -6.90 17.88 3.22
N GLY A 196 -7.98 17.98 2.45
CA GLY A 196 -8.89 19.11 2.41
C GLY A 196 -10.00 19.01 3.46
N GLU A 197 -10.73 20.10 3.66
CA GLU A 197 -11.75 20.23 4.72
C GLU A 197 -12.88 19.19 4.61
N ASP A 198 -13.23 18.79 3.39
CA ASP A 198 -14.28 17.81 3.06
C ASP A 198 -13.76 16.36 2.94
N ASN A 199 -12.57 16.06 3.50
CA ASN A 199 -11.88 14.77 3.35
C ASN A 199 -11.48 14.45 1.90
N ARG A 200 -11.46 15.46 1.03
CA ARG A 200 -10.93 15.34 -0.34
C ARG A 200 -9.45 15.65 -0.34
N ALA A 201 -8.70 14.92 -1.15
CA ALA A 201 -7.32 15.26 -1.44
C ALA A 201 -7.23 16.66 -2.07
N VAL A 202 -6.36 17.50 -1.53
CA VAL A 202 -6.00 18.79 -2.14
C VAL A 202 -5.09 18.49 -3.33
N MET A 203 -5.59 18.72 -4.54
CA MET A 203 -4.87 18.53 -5.79
C MET A 203 -5.15 19.69 -6.74
N ASP A 204 -4.23 19.95 -7.67
CA ASP A 204 -4.54 20.82 -8.81
C ASP A 204 -5.51 20.14 -9.79
N GLU A 205 -6.03 20.93 -10.72
CA GLU A 205 -7.01 20.49 -11.71
C GLU A 205 -6.49 19.34 -12.59
N ALA A 206 -5.20 19.35 -12.95
CA ALA A 206 -4.61 18.32 -13.79
C ALA A 206 -4.59 16.95 -13.10
N TRP A 207 -4.35 16.91 -11.79
CA TRP A 207 -4.48 15.70 -10.97
C TRP A 207 -5.94 15.26 -10.81
N VAL A 208 -6.87 16.19 -10.57
CA VAL A 208 -8.31 15.87 -10.43
C VAL A 208 -8.86 15.24 -11.72
N LEU A 209 -8.51 15.77 -12.89
CA LEU A 209 -8.95 15.25 -14.20
C LEU A 209 -8.48 13.82 -14.47
N ARG A 210 -7.43 13.37 -13.79
CA ARG A 210 -6.88 12.01 -13.89
C ARG A 210 -7.38 11.09 -12.77
N ALA A 211 -7.78 11.62 -11.62
CA ALA A 211 -8.28 10.85 -10.49
C ALA A 211 -9.61 10.17 -10.81
N ALA A 212 -9.72 8.90 -10.45
CA ALA A 212 -10.97 8.15 -10.58
C ALA A 212 -11.98 8.58 -9.50
N GLN A 213 -13.27 8.60 -9.86
CA GLN A 213 -14.36 8.61 -8.90
C GLN A 213 -14.38 7.28 -8.17
N GLY A 214 -14.42 7.31 -6.83
CA GLY A 214 -14.50 6.11 -6.01
C GLY A 214 -15.95 5.66 -5.80
N TYR A 215 -16.19 4.36 -5.84
CA TYR A 215 -17.50 3.73 -5.69
C TYR A 215 -17.52 2.68 -4.57
N SER A 216 -18.65 2.53 -3.89
CA SER A 216 -18.89 1.41 -2.98
C SER A 216 -18.84 0.07 -3.72
N ASP A 217 -18.75 -1.03 -3.00
CA ASP A 217 -18.95 -2.40 -3.50
C ASP A 217 -20.24 -2.54 -4.35
N GLN A 218 -21.31 -1.85 -3.96
CA GLN A 218 -22.59 -1.77 -4.67
C GLN A 218 -22.60 -0.79 -5.88
N GLY A 219 -21.47 -0.18 -6.23
CA GLY A 219 -21.36 0.76 -7.35
C GLY A 219 -21.92 2.16 -7.08
N MET A 220 -22.13 2.55 -5.81
CA MET A 220 -22.59 3.90 -5.46
C MET A 220 -21.40 4.85 -5.31
N ALA A 221 -21.46 6.04 -5.89
CA ALA A 221 -20.37 7.02 -5.75
C ALA A 221 -20.20 7.42 -4.28
N ILE A 222 -18.96 7.37 -3.77
CA ILE A 222 -18.60 7.79 -2.41
C ILE A 222 -17.87 9.12 -2.46
N GLY A 223 -18.57 10.19 -2.10
CA GLY A 223 -18.04 11.55 -2.08
C GLY A 223 -17.58 12.04 -3.47
N PRO A 224 -17.01 13.25 -3.54
CA PRO A 224 -16.45 13.77 -4.79
C PRO A 224 -15.15 13.03 -5.18
N ILE A 225 -14.74 13.16 -6.45
CA ILE A 225 -13.44 12.68 -6.95
C ILE A 225 -12.32 13.17 -6.02
N GLY A 226 -11.51 12.23 -5.52
CA GLY A 226 -10.44 12.53 -4.57
C GLY A 226 -10.83 12.37 -3.11
N ASN A 227 -12.05 11.89 -2.79
CA ASN A 227 -12.41 11.50 -1.43
C ASN A 227 -11.41 10.44 -0.90
N GLN A 228 -10.78 10.77 0.22
CA GLN A 228 -9.65 10.03 0.79
C GLN A 228 -10.06 8.92 1.77
N GLN A 229 -11.33 8.93 2.22
CA GLN A 229 -11.83 8.07 3.29
C GLN A 229 -10.88 8.01 4.50
N SER A 230 -10.33 9.17 4.88
CA SER A 230 -9.46 9.30 6.05
C SER A 230 -10.29 9.48 7.31
N TYR A 231 -9.90 8.80 8.38
CA TYR A 231 -10.35 9.10 9.75
C TYR A 231 -9.50 10.16 10.43
N PHE A 232 -8.43 10.63 9.79
CA PHE A 232 -7.49 11.60 10.36
C PHE A 232 -7.57 12.92 9.59
N ASP A 233 -7.44 14.05 10.29
CA ASP A 233 -7.36 15.38 9.67
C ASP A 233 -5.98 15.68 9.04
N PHE A 234 -5.01 14.77 9.21
CA PHE A 234 -3.70 14.75 8.57
C PHE A 234 -3.54 13.51 7.66
N PRO A 235 -2.52 13.45 6.78
CA PRO A 235 -2.30 12.25 5.97
C PRO A 235 -2.10 11.03 6.89
N GLY A 236 -3.00 10.06 6.78
CA GLY A 236 -2.95 8.79 7.53
C GLY A 236 -2.21 7.71 6.73
N THR A 237 -2.73 6.48 6.73
CA THR A 237 -2.02 5.33 6.14
C THR A 237 -2.31 5.05 4.68
N GLY A 238 -3.36 5.65 4.13
CA GLY A 238 -3.92 5.29 2.82
C GLY A 238 -3.92 6.40 1.79
N GLN A 239 -3.73 7.64 2.21
CA GLN A 239 -3.95 8.85 1.42
C GLN A 239 -2.79 9.12 0.45
N MET A 240 -2.68 8.29 -0.58
CA MET A 240 -1.71 8.38 -1.67
C MET A 240 -2.42 8.02 -2.96
N PHE A 241 -2.10 8.71 -4.05
CA PHE A 241 -2.64 8.40 -5.37
C PHE A 241 -1.52 7.98 -6.30
N SER A 242 -1.79 6.99 -7.14
CA SER A 242 -0.86 6.57 -8.21
C SER A 242 -1.62 5.99 -9.39
N SER A 243 -0.90 5.74 -10.47
CA SER A 243 -1.40 5.08 -11.68
C SER A 243 -0.82 3.67 -11.82
N ALA A 244 -1.45 2.84 -12.65
CA ALA A 244 -0.90 1.52 -12.96
C ALA A 244 0.47 1.61 -13.64
N ARG A 245 0.71 2.67 -14.43
CA ARG A 245 2.02 2.96 -15.04
C ARG A 245 3.11 3.19 -14.01
N ASP A 246 2.85 4.05 -13.03
CA ASP A 246 3.83 4.36 -11.99
C ASP A 246 4.06 3.16 -11.06
N LEU A 247 3.00 2.45 -10.67
CA LEU A 247 3.16 1.24 -9.86
C LEU A 247 3.89 0.12 -10.63
N ALA A 248 3.82 0.07 -11.96
CA ALA A 248 4.67 -0.84 -12.75
C ALA A 248 6.17 -0.49 -12.58
N THR A 249 6.52 0.79 -12.52
CA THR A 249 7.88 1.26 -12.22
C THR A 249 8.32 0.85 -10.80
N PHE A 250 7.44 1.02 -9.81
CA PHE A 250 7.72 0.56 -8.44
C PHE A 250 7.91 -0.96 -8.37
N VAL A 251 7.05 -1.74 -9.03
CA VAL A 251 7.16 -3.20 -9.11
C VAL A 251 8.47 -3.61 -9.81
N ALA A 252 8.85 -2.96 -10.91
CA ALA A 252 10.11 -3.20 -11.59
C ALA A 252 11.33 -2.97 -10.68
N ALA A 253 11.28 -1.89 -9.88
CA ALA A 253 12.29 -1.59 -8.88
C ALA A 253 12.37 -2.66 -7.78
N CYS A 254 11.22 -3.19 -7.36
CA CYS A 254 11.12 -4.25 -6.36
C CYS A 254 11.69 -5.60 -6.83
N VAL A 255 11.44 -6.01 -8.08
CA VAL A 255 11.76 -7.38 -8.54
C VAL A 255 13.02 -7.50 -9.42
N ASP A 256 13.44 -6.43 -10.10
CA ASP A 256 14.69 -6.40 -10.86
C ASP A 256 15.71 -5.47 -10.19
N GLY A 257 15.32 -4.22 -9.95
CA GLY A 257 16.07 -3.23 -9.17
C GLY A 257 17.49 -2.94 -9.65
N ARG A 258 17.93 -3.42 -10.83
CA ARG A 258 19.33 -3.32 -11.25
C ARG A 258 19.76 -1.90 -11.67
N ALA A 259 18.81 -1.04 -12.05
CA ALA A 259 19.07 0.30 -12.58
C ALA A 259 18.73 1.44 -11.59
N ILE A 260 18.50 1.14 -10.31
CA ILE A 260 18.17 2.15 -9.28
C ILE A 260 19.30 2.29 -8.27
N ASP A 261 19.26 3.37 -7.47
CA ASP A 261 20.22 3.63 -6.39
C ASP A 261 20.44 2.38 -5.49
N PRO A 262 21.70 1.99 -5.20
CA PRO A 262 21.98 0.78 -4.43
C PRO A 262 21.38 0.77 -3.02
N HIS A 263 21.27 1.91 -2.34
CA HIS A 263 20.65 1.97 -1.01
C HIS A 263 19.13 1.80 -1.13
N LEU A 264 18.48 2.43 -2.11
CA LEU A 264 17.06 2.21 -2.37
C LEU A 264 16.77 0.75 -2.74
N ARG A 265 17.61 0.15 -3.59
CA ARG A 265 17.52 -1.29 -3.90
C ARG A 265 17.67 -2.16 -2.65
N GLY A 266 18.62 -1.82 -1.78
CA GLY A 266 18.80 -2.51 -0.50
C GLY A 266 17.57 -2.37 0.40
N ALA A 267 16.99 -1.18 0.47
CA ALA A 267 15.78 -0.90 1.25
C ALA A 267 14.57 -1.70 0.74
N LEU A 268 14.32 -1.71 -0.58
CA LEU A 268 13.23 -2.50 -1.17
C LEU A 268 13.41 -4.02 -0.92
N ARG A 269 14.65 -4.53 -0.97
CA ARG A 269 14.93 -5.93 -0.63
C ARG A 269 14.73 -6.22 0.85
N MET A 270 15.13 -5.29 1.72
CA MET A 270 14.95 -5.40 3.16
C MET A 270 13.47 -5.47 3.53
N THR A 271 12.60 -4.65 2.90
CA THR A 271 11.17 -4.67 3.23
C THR A 271 10.47 -5.95 2.81
N GLN A 272 10.88 -6.54 1.68
CA GLN A 272 10.32 -7.79 1.15
C GLN A 272 10.81 -9.04 1.90
N ARG A 273 11.85 -8.93 2.73
CA ARG A 273 12.34 -10.06 3.50
C ARG A 273 11.33 -10.41 4.58
N GLU A 274 10.96 -11.69 4.62
CA GLU A 274 10.14 -12.22 5.69
C GLU A 274 10.87 -12.11 7.05
N ALA A 275 10.20 -11.46 8.00
CA ALA A 275 10.65 -11.30 9.37
C ALA A 275 10.24 -12.49 10.25
N PHE A 276 9.03 -13.03 10.02
CA PHE A 276 8.52 -14.21 10.73
C PHE A 276 7.37 -14.88 9.95
N HIS A 277 7.16 -16.17 10.21
CA HIS A 277 5.97 -16.91 9.77
C HIS A 277 4.76 -16.56 10.64
N VAL A 278 3.64 -16.31 9.98
CA VAL A 278 2.31 -16.19 10.61
C VAL A 278 1.71 -17.58 10.78
N ASP A 279 1.76 -18.38 9.72
CA ASP A 279 1.39 -19.80 9.69
C ASP A 279 2.18 -20.52 8.56
N GLU A 280 1.77 -21.74 8.20
CA GLU A 280 2.42 -22.53 7.13
C GLU A 280 2.37 -21.86 5.75
N LYS A 281 1.37 -21.02 5.49
CA LYS A 281 1.13 -20.37 4.18
C LYS A 281 1.57 -18.93 4.17
N PHE A 282 1.55 -18.24 5.30
CA PHE A 282 1.74 -16.80 5.37
C PHE A 282 2.95 -16.41 6.21
N GLY A 283 3.72 -15.45 5.71
CA GLY A 283 4.79 -14.76 6.43
C GLY A 283 4.60 -13.24 6.40
N GLN A 284 5.30 -12.52 7.28
CA GLN A 284 5.22 -11.06 7.39
C GLN A 284 6.59 -10.43 7.17
N GLY A 285 6.70 -9.51 6.21
CA GLY A 285 7.82 -8.58 6.03
C GLY A 285 7.50 -7.19 6.56
N MET A 286 8.20 -6.15 6.10
CA MET A 286 7.80 -4.76 6.39
C MET A 286 6.73 -4.34 5.38
N ALA A 287 5.49 -4.15 5.84
CA ALA A 287 4.26 -3.95 5.05
C ALA A 287 3.82 -5.17 4.23
N TRP A 288 4.76 -5.90 3.65
CA TRP A 288 4.52 -7.03 2.75
C TRP A 288 4.10 -8.30 3.49
N GLU A 289 3.27 -9.11 2.85
CA GLU A 289 2.97 -10.49 3.23
C GLU A 289 3.71 -11.43 2.27
N SER A 290 4.29 -12.50 2.80
CA SER A 290 4.78 -13.62 1.98
C SER A 290 3.70 -14.69 1.94
N VAL A 291 3.40 -15.22 0.76
CA VAL A 291 2.41 -16.26 0.53
C VAL A 291 3.09 -17.45 -0.13
N HIS A 292 3.23 -18.55 0.62
CA HIS A 292 3.85 -19.79 0.17
C HIS A 292 2.81 -20.68 -0.49
N LEU A 293 2.93 -20.86 -1.80
CA LEU A 293 2.10 -21.74 -2.61
C LEU A 293 2.97 -22.86 -3.22
N PRO A 294 2.39 -23.98 -3.66
CA PRO A 294 3.15 -25.02 -4.33
C PRO A 294 3.95 -24.48 -5.52
N GLY A 295 5.29 -24.55 -5.43
CA GLY A 295 6.21 -24.13 -6.48
C GLY A 295 6.45 -22.61 -6.62
N VAL A 296 5.85 -21.76 -5.78
CA VAL A 296 6.04 -20.30 -5.84
C VAL A 296 5.85 -19.64 -4.48
N THR A 297 6.69 -18.66 -4.16
CA THR A 297 6.43 -17.71 -3.07
C THR A 297 6.10 -16.35 -3.69
N ILE A 298 4.96 -15.81 -3.30
CA ILE A 298 4.51 -14.47 -3.68
C ILE A 298 4.80 -13.53 -2.52
N VAL A 299 5.31 -12.34 -2.80
CA VAL A 299 5.39 -11.25 -1.82
C VAL A 299 4.36 -10.21 -2.23
N ASP A 300 3.34 -9.96 -1.41
CA ASP A 300 2.24 -9.09 -1.83
C ASP A 300 1.71 -8.14 -0.75
N LYS A 301 0.90 -7.20 -1.22
CA LYS A 301 0.15 -6.25 -0.40
C LYS A 301 -1.22 -6.03 -1.03
N PRO A 302 -2.32 -6.45 -0.38
CA PRO A 302 -3.65 -5.97 -0.71
C PRO A 302 -3.90 -4.59 -0.08
N GLY A 303 -4.76 -3.81 -0.70
CA GLY A 303 -5.24 -2.52 -0.19
C GLY A 303 -6.73 -2.36 -0.46
N GLY A 304 -7.43 -1.82 0.53
CA GLY A 304 -8.87 -1.58 0.44
C GLY A 304 -9.26 -0.35 1.25
N LEU A 305 -10.22 0.37 0.70
CA LEU A 305 -11.07 1.40 1.30
C LEU A 305 -12.49 1.10 0.79
N ASN A 306 -13.54 1.71 1.32
CA ASN A 306 -14.89 1.47 0.77
C ASN A 306 -15.06 2.02 -0.65
N ASN A 307 -14.15 2.86 -1.16
CA ASN A 307 -14.23 3.50 -2.47
C ASN A 307 -13.10 3.08 -3.45
N ALA A 308 -12.17 2.25 -3.01
CA ALA A 308 -11.00 1.84 -3.81
C ALA A 308 -10.42 0.51 -3.32
N SER A 309 -9.95 -0.29 -4.26
CA SER A 309 -9.27 -1.57 -4.01
C SER A 309 -7.98 -1.62 -4.81
N GLY A 310 -6.98 -2.29 -4.28
CA GLY A 310 -5.72 -2.46 -4.99
C GLY A 310 -4.93 -3.67 -4.51
N TYR A 311 -3.99 -4.08 -5.34
CA TYR A 311 -3.10 -5.19 -5.06
C TYR A 311 -1.77 -4.99 -5.76
N ILE A 312 -0.69 -5.26 -5.03
CA ILE A 312 0.65 -5.43 -5.61
C ILE A 312 1.12 -6.82 -5.21
N GLY A 313 1.40 -7.67 -6.19
CA GLY A 313 2.00 -8.98 -5.96
C GLY A 313 3.29 -9.15 -6.74
N LEU A 314 4.30 -9.72 -6.10
CA LEU A 314 5.65 -9.86 -6.60
C LEU A 314 6.04 -11.33 -6.59
N VAL A 315 6.76 -11.78 -7.61
CA VAL A 315 7.49 -13.05 -7.60
C VAL A 315 8.96 -12.74 -7.90
N PRO A 316 9.73 -12.27 -6.91
CA PRO A 316 11.11 -11.81 -7.13
C PRO A 316 11.99 -12.87 -7.78
N ALA A 317 11.82 -14.15 -7.39
CA ALA A 317 12.55 -15.29 -7.94
C ALA A 317 12.27 -15.56 -9.43
N ARG A 318 11.26 -14.91 -10.02
CA ARG A 318 10.91 -14.98 -11.45
C ARG A 318 10.93 -13.63 -12.16
N ARG A 319 11.31 -12.54 -11.46
CA ARG A 319 11.26 -11.16 -11.96
C ARG A 319 9.89 -10.79 -12.53
N LEU A 320 8.83 -11.26 -11.87
CA LEU A 320 7.45 -10.96 -12.20
C LEU A 320 6.85 -10.05 -11.13
N GLY A 321 5.95 -9.17 -11.52
CA GLY A 321 5.02 -8.57 -10.58
C GLY A 321 3.75 -8.07 -11.27
N LEU A 322 2.69 -7.95 -10.50
CA LEU A 322 1.36 -7.60 -10.97
C LEU A 322 0.76 -6.53 -10.05
N VAL A 323 0.24 -5.48 -10.67
CA VAL A 323 -0.52 -4.42 -10.02
C VAL A 323 -1.96 -4.53 -10.46
N LEU A 324 -2.91 -4.41 -9.53
CA LEU A 324 -4.33 -4.17 -9.78
C LEU A 324 -4.76 -2.90 -9.02
N LEU A 325 -5.48 -1.99 -9.69
CA LEU A 325 -6.07 -0.79 -9.11
C LEU A 325 -7.51 -0.66 -9.58
N ALA A 326 -8.46 -0.67 -8.65
CA ALA A 326 -9.87 -0.50 -8.92
C ALA A 326 -10.44 0.65 -8.10
N ASN A 327 -11.35 1.43 -8.68
CA ASN A 327 -12.07 2.51 -8.00
C ASN A 327 -13.36 2.00 -7.33
N ARG A 328 -13.31 0.80 -6.74
CA ARG A 328 -14.42 0.16 -6.05
C ARG A 328 -13.99 -0.42 -4.71
N GLY A 329 -14.86 -0.36 -3.70
CA GLY A 329 -14.54 -0.77 -2.33
C GLY A 329 -14.16 -2.22 -2.13
N GLU A 330 -14.72 -3.12 -2.94
CA GLU A 330 -14.33 -4.52 -3.00
C GLU A 330 -14.07 -4.94 -4.45
N TYR A 331 -12.84 -5.40 -4.69
CA TYR A 331 -12.43 -6.00 -5.95
C TYR A 331 -11.68 -7.31 -5.67
N PRO A 332 -11.98 -8.42 -6.39
CA PRO A 332 -11.49 -9.77 -6.09
C PRO A 332 -10.01 -9.95 -6.46
N HIS A 333 -9.13 -9.24 -5.76
CA HIS A 333 -7.69 -9.27 -5.97
C HIS A 333 -7.05 -10.63 -5.67
N GLU A 334 -7.75 -11.52 -4.97
CA GLU A 334 -7.36 -12.91 -4.72
C GLU A 334 -7.12 -13.68 -6.03
N ILE A 335 -7.75 -13.26 -7.14
CA ILE A 335 -7.48 -13.83 -8.47
C ILE A 335 -6.01 -13.67 -8.85
N ALA A 336 -5.39 -12.53 -8.50
CA ALA A 336 -3.98 -12.29 -8.75
C ALA A 336 -3.10 -13.23 -7.93
N ARG A 337 -3.39 -13.31 -6.62
CA ARG A 337 -2.64 -14.11 -5.65
C ARG A 337 -2.71 -15.61 -5.95
N TYR A 338 -3.89 -16.15 -6.20
CA TYR A 338 -4.09 -17.61 -6.24
C TYR A 338 -4.20 -18.19 -7.65
N LYS A 339 -4.42 -17.38 -8.69
CA LYS A 339 -4.54 -17.87 -10.08
C LYS A 339 -3.46 -17.29 -10.98
N ILE A 340 -3.42 -15.98 -11.16
CA ILE A 340 -2.56 -15.33 -12.16
C ILE A 340 -1.08 -15.52 -11.82
N LEU A 341 -0.62 -15.08 -10.64
CA LEU A 341 0.81 -15.13 -10.30
C LEU A 341 1.38 -16.56 -10.26
N PRO A 342 0.69 -17.58 -9.69
CA PRO A 342 1.16 -18.96 -9.75
C PRO A 342 1.22 -19.53 -11.16
N GLU A 343 0.28 -19.17 -12.03
CA GLU A 343 0.28 -19.62 -13.43
C GLU A 343 1.41 -18.98 -14.23
N LEU A 344 1.63 -17.66 -14.07
CA LEU A 344 2.77 -16.97 -14.67
C LEU A 344 4.11 -17.53 -14.18
N ALA A 345 4.24 -17.81 -12.88
CA ALA A 345 5.46 -18.36 -12.30
C ALA A 345 5.78 -19.76 -12.85
N ARG A 346 4.76 -20.59 -13.08
CA ARG A 346 4.92 -21.90 -13.75
C ARG A 346 5.36 -21.74 -15.20
N LEU A 347 4.75 -20.81 -15.95
CA LEU A 347 5.11 -20.53 -17.36
C LEU A 347 6.58 -20.08 -17.51
N VAL A 348 7.08 -19.26 -16.58
CA VAL A 348 8.50 -18.84 -16.58
C VAL A 348 9.43 -19.98 -16.21
N SER A 349 8.99 -20.94 -15.40
CA SER A 349 9.84 -22.07 -14.96
C SER A 349 9.94 -23.19 -16.00
N SER A 350 9.05 -23.22 -16.99
CA SER A 350 9.03 -24.23 -18.05
C SER A 350 9.88 -23.85 -19.27
N HIS A 351 10.58 -22.71 -19.22
CA HIS A 351 11.45 -22.16 -20.24
C HIS A 351 12.75 -21.67 -19.60
#